data_AF-A0AA35R6G5-F1
#
_entry.id   AF-A0AA35R6G5-F1
#
_cell.length_a   1.000
_cell.length_b   1.000
_cell.length_c   1.000
_cell.angle_alpha   90.00
_cell.angle_beta   90.00
_cell.angle_gamma   90.00
#
_symmetry.space_group_name_H-M   'P 1'
#
loop_
_entity.id
_entity.type
_entity.pdbx_description
1 polymer ?
#
loop_
_entity_poly.entity_id
_entity_poly.type
_entity_poly.pdbx_seq_one_letter_code
_entity_poly.pdbx_strand_id
1 'polypeptide(L)'
;MTITVDFQSSGKTLYTGTTFVGYVGVLTGQRPHAYTVSLDQRDKGEWWMNVLDALVGGTHAITGFLIRDTLGDASLSFSDAILRLAYQPLIAPCYLIVGGVKSNEGAVITRDRTGALDIWRLEAFKERWFLVETNYDHWGPPPPSDDRRDPAIKAMDETGRGNVSAPSLFHVLSLPPVLNNKTAFTVTMSASIPELYSAWIRYP
;
A
#
# COMPACT_ATOMS: atom_id res chain seq x y z
N MET A 1 -12.01 -0.89 -15.85
CA MET A 1 -11.89 0.59 -15.85
C MET A 1 -11.42 1.04 -14.47
N THR A 2 -10.32 1.77 -14.40
CA THR A 2 -9.79 2.37 -13.15
C THR A 2 -10.58 3.63 -12.81
N ILE A 3 -10.94 3.80 -11.54
CA ILE A 3 -11.66 4.96 -11.03
C ILE A 3 -11.09 5.39 -9.68
N THR A 4 -11.15 6.70 -9.41
CA THR A 4 -10.96 7.24 -8.06
C THR A 4 -12.33 7.56 -7.47
N VAL A 5 -12.55 7.17 -6.22
CA VAL A 5 -13.84 7.27 -5.54
C VAL A 5 -13.65 7.93 -4.17
N ASP A 6 -14.41 9.00 -3.93
CA ASP A 6 -14.56 9.59 -2.61
C ASP A 6 -15.74 8.94 -1.89
N PHE A 7 -15.45 8.20 -0.82
CA PHE A 7 -16.47 7.57 0.01
C PHE A 7 -16.90 8.56 1.07
N GLN A 8 -18.17 8.98 1.02
CA GLN A 8 -18.68 10.06 1.85
C GLN A 8 -19.63 9.57 2.94
N SER A 9 -19.61 10.24 4.09
CA SER A 9 -20.62 10.12 5.13
C SER A 9 -21.06 11.53 5.54
N SER A 10 -22.38 11.77 5.58
CA SER A 10 -22.95 13.09 5.90
C SER A 10 -22.38 14.24 5.05
N GLY A 11 -22.17 13.98 3.75
CA GLY A 11 -21.66 14.98 2.79
C GLY A 11 -20.18 15.33 2.94
N LYS A 12 -19.41 14.57 3.74
CA LYS A 12 -17.96 14.76 3.92
C LYS A 12 -17.23 13.49 3.47
N THR A 13 -16.14 13.67 2.73
CA THR A 13 -15.25 12.57 2.34
C THR A 13 -14.63 11.94 3.59
N LEU A 14 -14.92 10.66 3.80
CA LEU A 14 -14.39 9.85 4.88
C LEU A 14 -13.04 9.24 4.50
N TYR A 15 -12.94 8.76 3.26
CA TYR A 15 -11.71 8.29 2.64
C TYR A 15 -11.82 8.34 1.11
N THR A 16 -10.68 8.36 0.44
CA THR A 16 -10.57 8.31 -1.03
C THR A 16 -9.84 7.05 -1.43
N GLY A 17 -10.29 6.36 -2.48
CA GLY A 17 -9.66 5.14 -2.97
C GLY A 17 -9.59 5.09 -4.49
N THR A 18 -8.53 4.47 -5.02
CA THR A 18 -8.44 4.09 -6.43
C THR A 18 -8.77 2.60 -6.54
N THR A 19 -9.75 2.28 -7.38
CA THR A 19 -10.29 0.94 -7.54
C THR A 19 -10.73 0.71 -8.99
N PHE A 20 -11.30 -0.46 -9.27
CA PHE A 20 -11.85 -0.80 -10.57
C PHE A 20 -13.39 -0.87 -10.50
N VAL A 21 -14.08 -0.43 -11.56
CA VAL A 21 -15.54 -0.60 -11.64
C VAL A 21 -15.93 -2.07 -11.46
N GLY A 22 -16.86 -2.32 -10.55
CA GLY A 22 -17.31 -3.66 -10.16
C GLY A 22 -16.55 -4.28 -8.99
N TYR A 23 -15.38 -3.73 -8.61
CA TYR A 23 -14.65 -4.16 -7.43
C TYR A 23 -15.02 -3.29 -6.22
N VAL A 24 -15.61 -3.90 -5.19
CA VAL A 24 -16.10 -3.19 -4.00
C VAL A 24 -15.06 -3.03 -2.89
N GLY A 25 -13.86 -3.57 -3.07
CA GLY A 25 -12.71 -3.38 -2.19
C GLY A 25 -11.85 -2.18 -2.60
N VAL A 26 -10.86 -1.88 -1.77
CA VAL A 26 -9.85 -0.84 -2.04
C VAL A 26 -8.46 -1.47 -1.88
N LEU A 27 -7.60 -1.29 -2.89
CA LEU A 27 -6.19 -1.71 -2.84
C LEU A 27 -5.23 -0.53 -2.63
N THR A 28 -5.70 0.69 -2.90
CA THR A 28 -4.92 1.92 -2.74
C THR A 28 -5.85 3.03 -2.30
N GLY A 29 -5.60 3.64 -1.15
CA GLY A 29 -6.47 4.69 -0.63
C GLY A 29 -5.86 5.51 0.49
N GLN A 30 -6.52 6.62 0.78
CA GLN A 30 -6.17 7.52 1.87
C GLN A 30 -7.35 7.80 2.76
N ARG A 31 -7.08 7.89 4.06
CA ARG A 31 -7.94 8.51 5.05
C ARG A 31 -7.39 9.91 5.33
N PRO A 32 -8.08 10.99 4.90
CA PRO A 32 -7.64 12.36 5.09
C PRO A 32 -7.22 12.63 6.53
N HIS A 33 -6.04 13.24 6.71
CA HIS A 33 -5.47 13.62 8.00
C HIS A 33 -5.20 12.48 8.99
N ALA A 34 -5.16 11.22 8.53
CA ALA A 34 -4.86 10.07 9.38
C ALA A 34 -3.76 9.18 8.78
N TYR A 35 -4.03 8.48 7.69
CA TYR A 35 -3.09 7.56 7.06
C TYR A 35 -3.46 7.21 5.62
N THR A 36 -2.49 6.67 4.89
CA THR A 36 -2.61 6.11 3.53
C THR A 36 -2.31 4.62 3.58
N VAL A 37 -2.91 3.85 2.67
CA VAL A 37 -2.67 2.40 2.56
C VAL A 37 -2.57 2.01 1.09
N SER A 38 -1.54 1.24 0.74
CA SER A 38 -1.47 0.49 -0.51
C SER A 38 -1.14 -0.98 -0.26
N LEU A 39 -1.55 -1.83 -1.21
CA LEU A 39 -1.33 -3.26 -1.17
C LEU A 39 -0.46 -3.69 -2.32
N ASP A 40 0.55 -4.51 -2.00
CA ASP A 40 1.26 -5.32 -2.98
C ASP A 40 1.01 -6.81 -2.73
N GLN A 41 0.95 -7.58 -3.80
CA GLN A 41 0.77 -9.03 -3.72
C GLN A 41 2.03 -9.70 -3.17
N ARG A 42 1.83 -10.67 -2.28
CA ARG A 42 2.86 -11.60 -1.80
C ARG A 42 2.48 -13.01 -2.22
N ASP A 43 3.11 -13.52 -3.27
CA ASP A 43 2.79 -14.85 -3.79
C ASP A 43 3.50 -15.94 -2.97
N LYS A 44 2.83 -16.44 -1.93
CA LYS A 44 3.31 -17.49 -1.04
C LYS A 44 2.20 -18.50 -0.74
N GLY A 45 2.54 -19.79 -0.86
CA GLY A 45 1.62 -20.91 -0.62
C GLY A 45 0.80 -21.30 -1.84
N GLU A 46 0.06 -22.39 -1.71
CA GLU A 46 -0.80 -22.92 -2.75
C GLU A 46 -2.12 -22.14 -2.88
N TRP A 47 -2.55 -21.88 -4.11
CA TRP A 47 -3.78 -21.12 -4.41
C TRP A 47 -5.04 -21.76 -3.80
N TRP A 48 -5.07 -23.09 -3.63
CA TRP A 48 -6.23 -23.81 -3.07
C TRP A 48 -6.43 -23.52 -1.58
N MET A 49 -5.38 -23.14 -0.84
CA MET A 49 -5.52 -22.70 0.56
C MET A 49 -6.33 -21.40 0.65
N ASN A 50 -6.17 -20.48 -0.32
CA ASN A 50 -6.99 -19.26 -0.39
C ASN A 50 -8.49 -19.59 -0.55
N VAL A 51 -8.79 -20.60 -1.37
CA VAL A 51 -10.17 -21.04 -1.64
C VAL A 51 -10.78 -21.71 -0.42
N LEU A 52 -10.02 -22.57 0.28
CA LEU A 52 -10.48 -23.18 1.53
C LEU A 52 -10.71 -22.14 2.63
N ASP A 53 -9.79 -21.19 2.84
CA ASP A 53 -9.98 -20.11 3.82
C ASP A 53 -11.23 -19.27 3.52
N ALA A 54 -11.47 -18.99 2.23
CA ALA A 54 -12.66 -18.26 1.79
C ALA A 54 -13.97 -19.04 2.00
N LEU A 55 -13.95 -20.38 1.88
CA LEU A 55 -15.14 -21.24 1.96
C LEU A 55 -15.45 -21.75 3.37
N VAL A 56 -14.43 -22.07 4.17
CA VAL A 56 -14.57 -22.71 5.48
C VAL A 56 -14.78 -21.68 6.60
N GLY A 57 -14.37 -20.44 6.38
CA GLY A 57 -14.13 -19.53 7.49
C GLY A 57 -15.19 -18.50 7.80
N GLY A 58 -15.66 -17.71 6.84
CA GLY A 58 -16.42 -16.47 7.10
C GLY A 58 -15.73 -15.44 8.04
N THR A 59 -14.56 -15.78 8.61
CA THR A 59 -13.82 -15.04 9.65
C THR A 59 -12.56 -14.38 9.11
N HIS A 60 -12.00 -14.86 7.99
CA HIS A 60 -10.83 -14.28 7.35
C HIS A 60 -11.27 -13.20 6.36
N ALA A 61 -10.67 -12.03 6.46
CA ALA A 61 -11.01 -10.92 5.59
C ALA A 61 -10.35 -11.08 4.20
N ILE A 62 -11.09 -10.66 3.16
CA ILE A 62 -10.49 -10.35 1.86
C ILE A 62 -9.69 -9.06 2.03
N THR A 63 -8.41 -9.04 1.63
CA THR A 63 -7.50 -7.93 1.97
C THR A 63 -8.01 -6.58 1.47
N GLY A 64 -8.59 -6.51 0.27
CA GLY A 64 -9.18 -5.27 -0.24
C GLY A 64 -10.40 -4.80 0.56
N PHE A 65 -11.11 -5.69 1.25
CA PHE A 65 -12.20 -5.33 2.16
C PHE A 65 -11.65 -4.87 3.51
N LEU A 66 -10.62 -5.54 4.02
CA LEU A 66 -9.92 -5.10 5.23
C LEU A 66 -9.38 -3.67 5.09
N ILE A 67 -8.73 -3.34 3.98
CA ILE A 67 -8.23 -2.00 3.71
C ILE A 67 -9.38 -0.98 3.67
N ARG A 68 -10.46 -1.30 2.94
CA ARG A 68 -11.64 -0.43 2.85
C ARG A 68 -12.26 -0.17 4.22
N ASP A 69 -12.47 -1.22 5.01
CA ASP A 69 -13.10 -1.12 6.33
C ASP A 69 -12.17 -0.41 7.34
N THR A 70 -10.85 -0.56 7.18
CA THR A 70 -9.86 0.21 7.95
C THR A 70 -9.96 1.70 7.63
N LEU A 71 -9.88 2.08 6.34
CA LEU A 71 -10.01 3.47 5.88
C LEU A 71 -11.36 4.10 6.29
N GLY A 72 -12.43 3.30 6.27
CA GLY A 72 -13.79 3.71 6.66
C GLY A 72 -14.02 3.85 8.16
N ASP A 73 -13.17 3.28 9.02
CA ASP A 73 -13.32 3.39 10.47
C ASP A 73 -12.77 4.73 10.97
N ALA A 74 -13.69 5.62 11.35
CA ALA A 74 -13.31 6.98 11.69
C ALA A 74 -12.51 7.13 12.98
N SER A 75 -12.51 6.10 13.81
CA SER A 75 -11.87 6.09 15.12
C SER A 75 -10.38 5.73 15.07
N LEU A 76 -9.91 5.15 13.96
CA LEU A 76 -8.54 4.63 13.90
C LEU A 76 -7.49 5.72 13.66
N SER A 77 -6.45 5.71 14.49
CA SER A 77 -5.19 6.37 14.22
C SER A 77 -4.30 5.55 13.28
N PHE A 78 -3.15 6.10 12.86
CA PHE A 78 -2.11 5.34 12.15
C PHE A 78 -1.70 4.08 12.92
N SER A 79 -1.48 4.18 14.24
CA SER A 79 -1.08 3.04 15.07
C SER A 79 -2.17 1.96 15.14
N ASP A 80 -3.44 2.36 15.26
CA ASP A 80 -4.57 1.42 15.28
C ASP A 80 -4.73 0.74 13.92
N ALA A 81 -4.54 1.48 12.83
CA ALA A 81 -4.54 0.94 11.48
C ALA A 81 -3.41 -0.08 11.30
N ILE A 82 -2.19 0.18 11.78
CA ILE A 82 -1.10 -0.81 11.74
C ILE A 82 -1.50 -2.09 12.49
N LEU A 83 -2.06 -1.99 13.71
CA LEU A 83 -2.44 -3.17 14.48
C LEU A 83 -3.54 -3.98 13.79
N ARG A 84 -4.59 -3.32 13.28
CA ARG A 84 -5.67 -3.97 12.54
C ARG A 84 -5.14 -4.65 11.28
N LEU A 85 -4.35 -3.92 10.48
CA LEU A 85 -3.76 -4.42 9.25
C LEU A 85 -2.69 -5.50 9.47
N ALA A 86 -2.05 -5.56 10.64
CA ALA A 86 -1.05 -6.57 10.98
C ALA A 86 -1.68 -7.89 11.45
N TYR A 87 -2.80 -7.84 12.18
CA TYR A 87 -3.27 -9.01 12.95
C TYR A 87 -4.68 -9.48 12.64
N GLN A 88 -5.47 -8.74 11.86
CA GLN A 88 -6.75 -9.28 11.39
C GLN A 88 -6.49 -10.42 10.40
N PRO A 89 -7.08 -11.62 10.59
CA PRO A 89 -6.86 -12.75 9.70
C PRO A 89 -7.24 -12.46 8.24
N LEU A 90 -6.44 -12.94 7.30
CA LEU A 90 -6.56 -12.73 5.86
C LEU A 90 -6.63 -14.05 5.10
N ILE A 91 -7.37 -14.05 3.99
CA ILE A 91 -7.46 -15.20 3.07
C ILE A 91 -6.23 -15.36 2.17
N ALA A 92 -5.23 -14.48 2.24
CA ALA A 92 -4.01 -14.54 1.44
C ALA A 92 -2.88 -13.68 2.06
N PRO A 93 -1.61 -14.09 1.92
CA PRO A 93 -0.44 -13.25 2.22
C PRO A 93 -0.41 -11.98 1.34
N CYS A 94 0.16 -10.89 1.87
CA CYS A 94 0.33 -9.63 1.13
C CYS A 94 1.42 -8.76 1.77
N TYR A 95 1.73 -7.64 1.12
CA TYR A 95 2.42 -6.51 1.75
C TYR A 95 1.43 -5.35 1.87
N LEU A 96 1.36 -4.74 3.05
CA LEU A 96 0.54 -3.55 3.30
C LEU A 96 1.45 -2.39 3.65
N ILE A 97 1.48 -1.38 2.79
CA ILE A 97 2.32 -0.20 2.93
C ILE A 97 1.45 0.92 3.49
N VAL A 98 1.84 1.48 4.62
CA VAL A 98 1.04 2.46 5.37
C VAL A 98 1.89 3.69 5.68
N GLY A 99 1.39 4.87 5.32
CA GLY A 99 2.00 6.17 5.66
C GLY A 99 1.06 7.02 6.50
N GLY A 100 1.52 7.56 7.64
CA GLY A 100 0.73 8.42 8.53
C GLY A 100 0.95 9.92 8.27
N VAL A 101 0.72 10.73 9.29
CA VAL A 101 0.81 12.20 9.21
C VAL A 101 1.97 12.77 10.02
N LYS A 102 2.54 12.01 10.95
CA LYS A 102 3.66 12.44 11.79
C LYS A 102 4.99 11.91 11.24
N SER A 103 6.09 12.55 11.68
CA SER A 103 7.44 12.07 11.38
C SER A 103 7.61 10.60 11.81
N ASN A 104 8.26 9.81 10.95
CA ASN A 104 8.48 8.36 11.11
C ASN A 104 7.20 7.49 11.12
N GLU A 105 6.01 8.04 10.85
CA GLU A 105 4.82 7.22 10.57
C GLU A 105 4.87 6.71 9.13
N GLY A 106 5.65 5.66 8.91
CA GLY A 106 5.68 4.90 7.66
C GLY A 106 6.10 3.47 7.95
N ALA A 107 5.38 2.51 7.37
CA ALA A 107 5.65 1.09 7.59
C ALA A 107 5.27 0.24 6.37
N VAL A 108 6.00 -0.86 6.18
CA VAL A 108 5.63 -1.99 5.33
C VAL A 108 5.34 -3.17 6.25
N ILE A 109 4.11 -3.68 6.20
CA ILE A 109 3.69 -4.87 6.95
C ILE A 109 3.79 -6.06 6.00
N THR A 110 4.71 -6.97 6.27
CA THR A 110 4.78 -8.25 5.55
C THR A 110 3.81 -9.23 6.22
N ARG A 111 2.71 -9.56 5.54
CA ARG A 111 1.63 -10.38 6.08
C ARG A 111 1.73 -11.83 5.67
N ASP A 112 1.42 -12.69 6.63
CA ASP A 112 0.84 -14.01 6.39
C ASP A 112 -0.66 -13.98 6.76
N ARG A 113 -1.35 -15.10 6.55
CA ARG A 113 -2.80 -15.27 6.78
C ARG A 113 -3.22 -14.89 8.19
N THR A 114 -2.47 -15.32 9.20
CA THR A 114 -2.85 -15.16 10.61
C THR A 114 -2.22 -13.96 11.30
N GLY A 115 -1.25 -13.30 10.68
CA GLY A 115 -0.57 -12.16 11.30
C GLY A 115 0.57 -11.59 10.47
N ALA A 116 1.27 -10.60 11.04
CA ALA A 116 2.47 -10.02 10.45
C ALA A 116 3.69 -10.92 10.73
N LEU A 117 4.44 -11.21 9.66
CA LEU A 117 5.78 -11.81 9.76
C LEU A 117 6.82 -10.75 10.13
N ASP A 118 6.63 -9.53 9.62
CA ASP A 118 7.48 -8.38 9.92
C ASP A 118 6.71 -7.06 9.77
N ILE A 119 7.12 -6.05 10.54
CA ILE A 119 6.63 -4.67 10.42
C ILE A 119 7.86 -3.76 10.25
N TRP A 120 8.24 -3.53 9.00
CA TRP A 120 9.40 -2.73 8.64
C TRP A 120 9.05 -1.25 8.67
N ARG A 121 9.65 -0.49 9.59
CA ARG A 121 9.31 0.93 9.81
C ARG A 121 10.37 1.88 9.27
N LEU A 122 9.92 3.10 8.95
CA LEU A 122 10.81 4.26 8.79
C LEU A 122 11.57 4.50 10.10
N GLU A 123 12.85 4.82 9.96
CA GLU A 123 13.74 5.13 11.07
C GLU A 123 14.67 6.26 10.61
N ALA A 124 14.14 7.47 10.45
CA ALA A 124 14.88 8.56 9.81
C ALA A 124 16.17 8.95 10.54
N PHE A 125 16.27 8.68 11.85
CA PHE A 125 17.50 8.88 12.65
C PHE A 125 18.60 7.86 12.35
N LYS A 126 18.24 6.72 11.72
CA LYS A 126 19.17 5.70 11.21
C LYS A 126 19.27 5.75 9.68
N GLU A 127 19.06 6.95 9.12
CA GLU A 127 19.10 7.23 7.68
C GLU A 127 18.07 6.45 6.82
N ARG A 128 17.13 5.72 7.44
CA ARG A 128 16.03 5.06 6.72
C ARG A 128 14.85 6.02 6.56
N TRP A 129 14.96 6.89 5.56
CA TRP A 129 13.98 7.96 5.27
C TRP A 129 12.94 7.58 4.21
N PHE A 130 13.09 6.43 3.54
CA PHE A 130 12.08 5.81 2.68
C PHE A 130 12.06 4.29 2.86
N LEU A 131 10.98 3.65 2.39
CA LEU A 131 10.84 2.20 2.27
C LEU A 131 10.39 1.90 0.83
N VAL A 132 10.99 0.88 0.21
CA VAL A 132 10.56 0.37 -1.10
C VAL A 132 10.11 -1.07 -0.92
N GLU A 133 8.84 -1.33 -1.20
CA GLU A 133 8.29 -2.66 -1.33
C GLU A 133 7.83 -2.88 -2.78
N THR A 134 7.92 -4.13 -3.24
CA THR A 134 7.41 -4.58 -4.54
C THR A 134 6.64 -5.87 -4.32
N ASN A 135 7.17 -7.05 -4.64
CA ASN A 135 6.43 -8.32 -4.51
C ASN A 135 7.27 -9.45 -3.91
N TYR A 136 8.31 -9.13 -3.15
CA TYR A 136 9.21 -10.10 -2.54
C TYR A 136 9.66 -9.61 -1.17
N ASP A 137 10.04 -10.51 -0.26
CA ASP A 137 10.35 -10.12 1.11
C ASP A 137 11.59 -9.19 1.13
N HIS A 138 11.56 -8.12 1.94
CA HIS A 138 12.63 -7.09 1.93
C HIS A 138 13.98 -7.61 2.43
N TRP A 139 14.00 -8.66 3.26
CA TRP A 139 15.21 -9.31 3.76
C TRP A 139 15.84 -10.31 2.78
N GLY A 140 15.21 -10.51 1.61
CA GLY A 140 15.74 -11.34 0.52
C GLY A 140 16.17 -10.51 -0.69
N PRO A 141 17.05 -11.04 -1.55
CA PRO A 141 17.40 -10.39 -2.80
C PRO A 141 16.18 -10.37 -3.76
N PRO A 142 16.09 -9.38 -4.65
CA PRO A 142 15.18 -9.43 -5.80
C PRO A 142 15.39 -10.70 -6.63
N PRO A 143 14.32 -11.30 -7.20
CA PRO A 143 14.47 -12.36 -8.17
C PRO A 143 15.15 -11.80 -9.44
N PRO A 144 16.11 -12.52 -10.06
CA PRO A 144 16.83 -12.01 -11.24
C PRO A 144 15.94 -11.65 -12.44
N SER A 145 14.73 -12.23 -12.52
CA SER A 145 13.77 -11.97 -13.60
C SER A 145 12.83 -10.78 -13.34
N ASP A 146 12.80 -10.24 -12.12
CA ASP A 146 11.95 -9.11 -11.73
C ASP A 146 12.60 -8.29 -10.60
N ASP A 147 13.59 -7.47 -10.97
CA ASP A 147 14.19 -6.50 -10.07
C ASP A 147 13.70 -5.07 -10.35
N ARG A 148 12.63 -4.70 -9.65
CA ARG A 148 12.10 -3.32 -9.63
C ARG A 148 12.52 -2.56 -8.38
N ARG A 149 12.92 -3.27 -7.33
CA ARG A 149 13.32 -2.68 -6.04
C ARG A 149 14.61 -1.89 -6.18
N ASP A 150 15.68 -2.47 -6.71
CA ASP A 150 16.98 -1.80 -6.72
C ASP A 150 16.98 -0.53 -7.60
N PRO A 151 16.34 -0.51 -8.79
CA PRO A 151 16.15 0.73 -9.55
C PRO A 151 15.33 1.79 -8.81
N ALA A 152 14.27 1.40 -8.09
CA ALA A 152 13.47 2.34 -7.30
C ALA A 152 14.26 2.91 -6.11
N ILE A 153 15.02 2.07 -5.39
CA ILE A 153 15.91 2.50 -4.30
C ILE A 153 16.94 3.49 -4.84
N LYS A 154 17.62 3.15 -5.93
CA LYS A 154 18.60 4.03 -6.58
C LYS A 154 17.99 5.40 -6.94
N ALA A 155 16.81 5.41 -7.54
CA ALA A 155 16.13 6.65 -7.91
C ALA A 155 15.66 7.48 -6.70
N MET A 156 15.29 6.82 -5.60
CA MET A 156 15.00 7.49 -4.33
C MET A 156 16.27 8.11 -3.72
N ASP A 157 17.38 7.38 -3.70
CA ASP A 157 18.67 7.89 -3.22
C ASP A 157 19.15 9.09 -4.05
N GLU A 158 19.04 9.02 -5.37
CA GLU A 158 19.37 10.12 -6.30
C GLU A 158 18.44 11.33 -6.11
N THR A 159 17.15 11.10 -5.82
CA THR A 159 16.21 12.18 -5.48
C THR A 159 16.66 12.88 -4.19
N GLY A 160 17.01 12.09 -3.17
CA GLY A 160 17.42 12.57 -1.86
C GLY A 160 16.27 13.14 -1.02
N ARG A 161 16.39 13.01 0.30
CA ARG A 161 15.35 13.38 1.28
C ARG A 161 14.84 14.82 1.14
N GLY A 162 15.70 15.76 0.77
CA GLY A 162 15.36 17.18 0.64
C GLY A 162 14.45 17.51 -0.55
N ASN A 163 14.36 16.63 -1.55
CA ASN A 163 13.64 16.88 -2.79
C ASN A 163 12.38 15.98 -2.95
N VAL A 164 11.99 15.26 -1.89
CA VAL A 164 10.80 14.40 -1.92
C VAL A 164 9.54 15.24 -2.03
N SER A 165 8.75 14.95 -3.05
CA SER A 165 7.49 15.62 -3.39
C SER A 165 6.61 14.66 -4.21
N ALA A 166 5.33 14.97 -4.40
CA ALA A 166 4.48 14.16 -5.26
C ALA A 166 5.03 14.06 -6.71
N PRO A 167 5.52 15.14 -7.35
CA PRO A 167 6.15 15.03 -8.66
C PRO A 167 7.42 14.16 -8.70
N SER A 168 8.31 14.28 -7.69
CA SER A 168 9.54 13.46 -7.68
C SER A 168 9.24 11.99 -7.41
N LEU A 169 8.26 11.67 -6.54
CA LEU A 169 7.78 10.30 -6.36
C LEU A 169 7.13 9.75 -7.64
N PHE A 170 6.31 10.54 -8.33
CA PHE A 170 5.73 10.14 -9.61
C PHE A 170 6.81 9.86 -10.66
N HIS A 171 7.90 10.65 -10.67
CA HIS A 171 9.05 10.42 -11.54
C HIS A 171 9.73 9.08 -11.23
N VAL A 172 10.03 8.78 -9.96
CA VAL A 172 10.59 7.49 -9.53
C VAL A 172 9.71 6.32 -10.01
N LEU A 173 8.38 6.43 -9.81
CA LEU A 173 7.39 5.46 -10.26
C LEU A 173 7.19 5.41 -11.79
N SER A 174 7.89 6.25 -12.54
CA SER A 174 7.85 6.31 -14.01
C SER A 174 9.12 5.79 -14.67
N LEU A 175 10.13 5.39 -13.91
CA LEU A 175 11.38 4.84 -14.43
C LEU A 175 11.23 3.35 -14.74
N PRO A 176 11.67 2.85 -15.90
CA PRO A 176 11.81 1.41 -16.11
C PRO A 176 12.86 0.81 -15.16
N PRO A 177 12.68 -0.42 -14.66
CA PRO A 177 11.52 -1.31 -14.86
C PRO A 177 10.37 -1.10 -13.84
N VAL A 178 10.48 -0.11 -12.94
CA VAL A 178 9.42 0.23 -11.95
C VAL A 178 8.10 0.48 -12.68
N LEU A 179 8.15 1.31 -13.73
CA LEU A 179 7.13 1.38 -14.77
C LEU A 179 7.37 0.29 -15.81
N ASN A 180 6.36 -0.52 -16.11
CA ASN A 180 6.43 -1.57 -17.12
C ASN A 180 5.05 -1.83 -17.76
N ASN A 181 5.00 -2.70 -18.76
CA ASN A 181 3.79 -3.01 -19.53
C ASN A 181 2.61 -3.59 -18.72
N LYS A 182 2.82 -4.00 -17.46
CA LYS A 182 1.75 -4.44 -16.55
C LYS A 182 1.21 -3.31 -15.66
N THR A 183 1.86 -2.15 -15.63
CA THR A 183 1.42 -1.01 -14.81
C THR A 183 0.10 -0.46 -15.34
N ALA A 184 -0.98 -0.65 -14.59
CA ALA A 184 -2.31 -0.13 -14.95
C ALA A 184 -2.48 1.35 -14.59
N PHE A 185 -2.01 1.76 -13.41
CA PHE A 185 -2.10 3.12 -12.92
C PHE A 185 -0.96 3.43 -11.92
N THR A 186 -0.77 4.71 -11.62
CA THR A 186 0.13 5.20 -10.57
C THR A 186 -0.63 6.14 -9.66
N VAL A 187 -0.42 6.04 -8.34
CA VAL A 187 -1.00 6.96 -7.35
C VAL A 187 0.11 7.62 -6.56
N THR A 188 0.00 8.93 -6.37
CA THR A 188 0.72 9.66 -5.31
C THR A 188 -0.29 10.20 -4.33
N MET A 189 0.00 10.10 -3.02
CA MET A 189 -0.92 10.52 -1.97
C MET A 189 -0.16 10.92 -0.70
N SER A 190 -0.76 11.77 0.11
CA SER A 190 -0.24 12.17 1.41
C SER A 190 -1.41 12.34 2.38
N ALA A 191 -1.40 11.62 3.51
CA ALA A 191 -2.46 11.76 4.50
C ALA A 191 -2.49 13.16 5.12
N SER A 192 -1.34 13.85 5.22
CA SER A 192 -1.27 15.20 5.80
C SER A 192 -1.74 16.29 4.84
N ILE A 193 -1.71 16.02 3.52
CA ILE A 193 -2.18 16.92 2.45
C ILE A 193 -3.08 16.11 1.51
N PRO A 194 -4.34 15.83 1.92
CA PRO A 194 -5.23 14.91 1.20
C PRO A 194 -5.50 15.33 -0.25
N GLU A 195 -5.39 16.61 -0.56
CA GLU A 195 -5.59 17.18 -1.89
C GLU A 195 -4.51 16.73 -2.89
N LEU A 196 -3.38 16.19 -2.41
CA LEU A 196 -2.32 15.62 -3.27
C LEU A 196 -2.70 14.25 -3.84
N TYR A 197 -3.82 13.65 -3.43
CA TYR A 197 -4.24 12.37 -3.98
C TYR A 197 -4.48 12.49 -5.48
N SER A 198 -3.63 11.84 -6.26
CA SER A 198 -3.68 11.87 -7.71
C SER A 198 -3.42 10.49 -8.25
N ALA A 199 -4.28 10.05 -9.18
CA ALA A 199 -4.19 8.76 -9.84
C ALA A 199 -4.08 8.97 -11.36
N TRP A 200 -3.06 8.37 -11.97
CA TRP A 200 -2.83 8.44 -13.42
C TRP A 200 -2.89 7.03 -14.00
N ILE A 201 -3.81 6.80 -14.94
CA ILE A 201 -3.79 5.59 -15.76
C ILE A 201 -2.52 5.60 -16.61
N ARG A 202 -1.82 4.46 -16.66
CA ARG A 202 -0.55 4.35 -17.38
C ARG A 202 -0.75 3.54 -18.67
N TYR A 203 -0.08 3.96 -19.73
CA TYR A 203 0.00 3.25 -21.02
C TYR A 203 1.47 3.16 -21.46
N PRO A 204 2.31 2.43 -20.71
CA PRO A 204 3.75 2.32 -20.95
C PRO A 204 4.10 1.37 -22.12
#